data_AF-A0A2S7QVK9-F1
#
_entry.id   AF-A0A2S7QVK9-F1
#
_cell.length_a   1.000
_cell.length_b   1.000
_cell.length_c   1.000
_cell.angle_alpha   90.00
_cell.angle_beta   90.00
_cell.angle_gamma   90.00
#
_symmetry.space_group_name_H-M   'P 1'
#
loop_
_entity.id
_entity.type
_entity.pdbx_description
1 polymer ?
#
loop_
_entity_poly.entity_id
_entity_poly.type
_entity_poly.pdbx_seq_one_letter_code
_entity_poly.pdbx_strand_id
1 'polypeptide(L)'
;MAPPNFESSLTITHIGTATAIIDIDGIKLLTDPFFSPAGTEYDVGVTVLKVSDDPALSLSDLPHIDGVLLSHEDHEDNLDPLGRRILDGRHVLTTKDGAKNLAPRPDVRGLAPWETIKIRLGGKDFTVTGTPCKHVPGQECTGFILTTESFGNSPDGRPNAIWFSGDTVYFDELKQMRDRWHITAAILNLGFAHAPGEILQLAQPGAKAADGPVQLTMGGEEGARIFRELGADVLVPMHFDSWNHFTEHGDELMKVMMAEGVNDKVCWLVPGEAKKIF
;
A
#
# COMPACT_ATOMS: atom_id res chain seq x y z
N MET A 1 19.70 -3.33 -9.66
CA MET A 1 20.63 -2.17 -9.64
C MET A 1 19.78 -0.92 -9.71
N ALA A 2 20.14 0.13 -8.96
CA ALA A 2 19.39 1.38 -8.99
C ALA A 2 19.35 1.98 -10.41
N PRO A 3 18.27 2.67 -10.79
CA PRO A 3 18.21 3.35 -12.07
C PRO A 3 19.30 4.43 -12.17
N PRO A 4 19.74 4.79 -13.40
CA PRO A 4 20.74 5.84 -13.59
C PRO A 4 20.33 7.14 -12.89
N ASN A 5 21.27 7.77 -12.19
CA ASN A 5 21.08 9.02 -11.42
C ASN A 5 20.11 8.91 -10.22
N PHE A 6 19.72 7.70 -9.80
CA PHE A 6 19.01 7.49 -8.55
C PHE A 6 20.01 7.45 -7.39
N GLU A 7 20.23 8.59 -6.73
CA GLU A 7 21.20 8.76 -5.66
C GLU A 7 20.54 8.65 -4.27
N SER A 8 19.58 7.74 -4.14
CA SER A 8 18.91 7.47 -2.87
C SER A 8 19.02 6.00 -2.49
N SER A 9 19.12 5.77 -1.19
CA SER A 9 18.94 4.45 -0.60
C SER A 9 17.45 4.18 -0.41
N LEU A 10 17.03 2.96 -0.72
CA LEU A 10 15.67 2.49 -0.43
C LEU A 10 15.78 1.16 0.29
N THR A 11 15.27 1.10 1.52
CA THR A 11 15.15 -0.14 2.30
C THR A 11 13.70 -0.31 2.71
N ILE A 12 13.18 -1.55 2.64
CA ILE A 12 11.83 -1.86 3.10
C ILE A 12 11.92 -2.95 4.16
N THR A 13 11.26 -2.72 5.30
CA THR A 13 11.05 -3.73 6.35
C THR A 13 9.56 -4.04 6.42
N HIS A 14 9.16 -5.22 5.94
CA HIS A 14 7.78 -5.68 6.06
C HIS A 14 7.48 -6.06 7.51
N ILE A 15 6.32 -5.66 8.02
CA ILE A 15 5.88 -5.99 9.39
C ILE A 15 4.80 -7.06 9.33
N GLY A 16 3.82 -6.89 8.45
CA GLY A 16 2.71 -7.81 8.22
C GLY A 16 1.71 -7.15 7.29
N THR A 17 0.84 -7.93 6.63
CA THR A 17 -0.26 -7.38 5.81
C THR A 17 0.23 -6.29 4.82
N ALA A 18 -0.38 -5.10 4.81
CA ALA A 18 0.06 -3.89 4.12
C ALA A 18 0.98 -3.00 4.98
N THR A 19 1.33 -3.40 6.21
CA THR A 19 2.26 -2.65 7.07
C THR A 19 3.72 -2.91 6.73
N ALA A 20 4.42 -1.86 6.33
CA ALA A 20 5.87 -1.86 6.15
C ALA A 20 6.48 -0.52 6.49
N ILE A 21 7.76 -0.54 6.86
CA ILE A 21 8.59 0.65 6.96
C ILE A 21 9.30 0.85 5.62
N ILE A 22 9.02 1.96 4.96
CA ILE A 22 9.74 2.44 3.78
C ILE A 22 10.79 3.44 4.26
N ASP A 23 12.05 3.06 4.21
CA ASP A 23 13.20 3.89 4.60
C ASP A 23 13.87 4.48 3.36
N ILE A 24 13.78 5.81 3.23
CA ILE A 24 14.36 6.60 2.14
C ILE A 24 15.39 7.54 2.74
N ASP A 25 16.68 7.23 2.55
CA ASP A 25 17.81 8.00 3.08
C ASP A 25 17.74 8.26 4.60
N GLY A 26 17.27 7.27 5.35
CA GLY A 26 17.11 7.34 6.81
C GLY A 26 15.73 7.81 7.26
N ILE A 27 14.92 8.38 6.36
CA ILE A 27 13.57 8.91 6.63
C ILE A 27 12.56 7.77 6.49
N LYS A 28 11.81 7.52 7.56
CA LYS A 28 10.98 6.30 7.68
C LYS A 28 9.51 6.62 7.56
N LEU A 29 8.86 6.03 6.57
CA LEU A 29 7.42 6.09 6.38
C LEU A 29 6.82 4.75 6.76
N LEU A 30 5.72 4.76 7.50
CA LEU A 30 4.96 3.55 7.80
C LEU A 30 3.75 3.47 6.87
N THR A 31 3.55 2.35 6.20
CA THR A 31 2.31 2.09 5.44
C THR A 31 1.29 1.41 6.34
N ASP A 32 0.00 1.70 6.14
CA ASP A 32 -1.16 0.96 6.64
C ASP A 32 -0.93 0.26 8.00
N PRO A 33 -0.86 1.01 9.12
CA PRO A 33 -0.45 0.49 10.42
C PRO A 33 -1.42 -0.57 10.99
N PHE A 34 -1.00 -1.84 10.97
CA PHE A 34 -1.71 -2.99 11.54
C PHE A 34 -0.81 -3.74 12.53
N PHE A 35 -1.27 -3.93 13.77
CA PHE A 35 -0.45 -4.55 14.84
C PHE A 35 -1.19 -5.57 15.72
N SER A 36 -2.39 -5.99 15.35
CA SER A 36 -3.12 -6.97 16.16
C SER A 36 -2.48 -8.36 16.08
N PRO A 37 -2.43 -9.10 17.21
CA PRO A 37 -1.75 -10.39 17.26
C PRO A 37 -2.55 -11.50 16.57
N ALA A 38 -1.87 -12.61 16.29
CA ALA A 38 -2.46 -13.83 15.77
C ALA A 38 -3.67 -14.28 16.60
N GLY A 39 -4.71 -14.72 15.92
CA GLY A 39 -5.97 -15.15 16.54
C GLY A 39 -6.94 -14.01 16.87
N THR A 40 -6.60 -12.76 16.58
CA THR A 40 -7.55 -11.64 16.61
C THR A 40 -8.61 -11.84 15.51
N GLU A 41 -9.86 -11.55 15.85
CA GLU A 41 -11.02 -11.70 14.96
C GLU A 41 -11.81 -10.38 14.87
N TYR A 42 -12.25 -10.04 13.67
CA TYR A 42 -13.07 -8.86 13.39
C TYR A 42 -14.37 -9.30 12.71
N ASP A 43 -15.50 -9.02 13.35
CA ASP A 43 -16.82 -9.23 12.76
C ASP A 43 -17.18 -8.00 11.93
N VAL A 44 -17.13 -8.14 10.60
CA VAL A 44 -17.46 -7.07 9.64
C VAL A 44 -18.91 -7.19 9.14
N GLY A 45 -19.75 -7.94 9.85
CA GLY A 45 -21.19 -8.09 9.61
C GLY A 45 -21.56 -9.13 8.55
N VAL A 46 -20.77 -9.25 7.48
CA VAL A 46 -20.97 -10.28 6.41
C VAL A 46 -20.06 -11.50 6.58
N THR A 47 -18.97 -11.35 7.30
CA THR A 47 -18.00 -12.43 7.57
C THR A 47 -17.19 -12.09 8.82
N VAL A 48 -16.50 -13.09 9.36
CA VAL A 48 -15.49 -12.90 10.40
C VAL A 48 -14.11 -13.00 9.76
N LEU A 49 -13.37 -11.91 9.84
CA LEU A 49 -11.99 -11.84 9.39
C LEU A 49 -11.07 -12.27 10.54
N LYS A 50 -10.07 -13.08 10.23
CA LYS A 50 -9.16 -13.65 11.23
C LYS A 50 -7.71 -13.44 10.82
N VAL A 51 -6.93 -12.98 11.80
CA VAL A 51 -5.49 -12.77 11.70
C VAL A 51 -4.78 -14.09 12.03
N SER A 52 -3.89 -14.57 11.16
CA SER A 52 -3.17 -15.84 11.38
C SER A 52 -1.80 -15.68 12.04
N ASP A 53 -1.14 -14.54 11.85
CA ASP A 53 0.26 -14.33 12.25
C ASP A 53 0.41 -13.08 13.13
N ASP A 54 1.39 -13.11 14.03
CA ASP A 54 1.77 -11.91 14.78
C ASP A 54 2.51 -10.91 13.87
N PRO A 55 2.40 -9.60 14.11
CA PRO A 55 3.23 -8.63 13.42
C PRO A 55 4.71 -8.89 13.74
N ALA A 56 5.57 -8.85 12.72
CA ALA A 56 7.00 -9.15 12.88
C ALA A 56 7.74 -8.13 13.76
N LEU A 57 7.17 -6.94 13.93
CA LEU A 57 7.61 -5.91 14.88
C LEU A 57 6.41 -5.46 15.71
N SER A 58 6.58 -5.38 17.02
CA SER A 58 5.57 -4.74 17.88
C SER A 58 5.65 -3.22 17.79
N LEU A 59 4.62 -2.51 18.28
CA LEU A 59 4.65 -1.05 18.40
C LEU A 59 5.88 -0.52 19.16
N SER A 60 6.39 -1.27 20.14
CA SER A 60 7.58 -0.87 20.91
C SER A 60 8.90 -1.12 20.19
N ASP A 61 8.91 -1.96 19.16
CA ASP A 61 10.11 -2.24 18.36
C ASP A 61 10.26 -1.27 17.19
N LEU A 62 9.24 -0.45 16.93
CA LEU A 62 9.27 0.49 15.82
C LEU A 62 10.35 1.55 16.02
N PRO A 63 11.14 1.85 14.97
CA PRO A 63 12.03 3.00 14.99
C PRO A 63 11.22 4.30 15.00
N HIS A 64 11.92 5.44 15.05
CA HIS A 64 11.30 6.70 14.72
C HIS A 64 10.68 6.63 13.32
N ILE A 65 9.41 7.02 13.21
CA ILE A 65 8.67 7.12 11.94
C ILE A 65 8.37 8.59 11.71
N ASP A 66 8.71 9.08 10.53
CA ASP A 66 8.58 10.47 10.13
C ASP A 66 7.19 10.78 9.54
N GLY A 67 6.52 9.78 8.95
CA GLY A 67 5.18 9.92 8.40
C GLY A 67 4.48 8.59 8.16
N VAL A 68 3.18 8.66 7.89
CA VAL A 68 2.33 7.50 7.61
C VAL A 68 1.67 7.68 6.25
N LEU A 69 1.74 6.65 5.42
CA LEU A 69 0.98 6.51 4.18
C LEU A 69 -0.16 5.55 4.47
N LEU A 70 -1.36 6.08 4.67
CA LEU A 70 -2.54 5.33 5.07
C LEU A 70 -3.52 5.27 3.89
N SER A 71 -3.59 4.14 3.21
CA SER A 71 -4.38 3.96 1.99
C SER A 71 -5.88 4.19 2.20
N HIS A 72 -6.41 3.69 3.31
CA HIS A 72 -7.73 3.99 3.87
C HIS A 72 -7.72 3.69 5.37
N GLU A 73 -8.67 4.24 6.11
CA GLU A 73 -8.72 4.14 7.56
C GLU A 73 -9.82 3.20 8.07
N ASP A 74 -10.69 2.70 7.20
CA ASP A 74 -11.96 2.08 7.60
C ASP A 74 -11.95 0.55 7.55
N HIS A 75 -10.88 -0.10 7.10
CA HIS A 75 -10.72 -1.56 7.28
C HIS A 75 -9.60 -1.92 8.26
N GLU A 76 -9.85 -2.95 9.06
CA GLU A 76 -8.98 -3.33 10.16
C GLU A 76 -7.66 -3.94 9.73
N ASP A 77 -7.53 -4.49 8.53
CA ASP A 77 -6.28 -5.05 8.00
C ASP A 77 -5.27 -4.00 7.53
N ASN A 78 -5.72 -2.74 7.37
CA ASN A 78 -4.88 -1.58 7.05
C ASN A 78 -4.76 -0.60 8.22
N LEU A 79 -5.76 -0.56 9.13
CA LEU A 79 -5.69 0.30 10.32
C LEU A 79 -6.49 -0.25 11.51
N ASP A 80 -5.82 -1.05 12.33
CA ASP A 80 -6.41 -1.62 13.54
C ASP A 80 -6.38 -0.65 14.74
N PRO A 81 -7.07 -0.99 15.86
CA PRO A 81 -7.06 -0.16 17.07
C PRO A 81 -5.67 0.09 17.68
N LEU A 82 -4.68 -0.76 17.42
CA LEU A 82 -3.29 -0.56 17.86
C LEU A 82 -2.56 0.42 16.94
N GLY A 83 -2.63 0.23 15.62
CA GLY A 83 -2.06 1.11 14.62
C GLY A 83 -2.61 2.53 14.67
N ARG A 84 -3.90 2.71 14.99
CA ARG A 84 -4.49 4.04 15.23
C ARG A 84 -3.76 4.87 16.29
N ARG A 85 -3.08 4.22 17.24
CA ARG A 85 -2.33 4.90 18.32
C ARG A 85 -1.04 5.53 17.82
N ILE A 86 -0.47 5.05 16.70
CA ILE A 86 0.78 5.60 16.15
C ILE A 86 0.57 6.84 15.28
N LEU A 87 -0.68 7.12 14.88
CA LEU A 87 -1.02 8.27 14.06
C LEU A 87 -0.82 9.60 14.81
N ASP A 88 -0.91 9.58 16.14
CA ASP A 88 -0.83 10.78 16.96
C ASP A 88 0.60 11.35 16.95
N GLY A 89 0.71 12.64 16.60
CA GLY A 89 2.00 13.34 16.51
C GLY A 89 2.80 13.02 15.24
N ARG A 90 2.17 12.42 14.22
CA ARG A 90 2.78 12.09 12.93
C ARG A 90 2.10 12.81 11.77
N HIS A 91 2.85 13.01 10.70
CA HIS A 91 2.29 13.39 9.40
C HIS A 91 1.57 12.18 8.81
N VAL A 92 0.25 12.24 8.63
CA VAL A 92 -0.53 11.15 8.04
C VAL A 92 -1.12 11.62 6.71
N LEU A 93 -0.84 10.88 5.64
CA LEU A 93 -1.46 11.09 4.33
C LEU A 93 -2.47 9.98 4.10
N THR A 94 -3.69 10.33 3.69
CA THR A 94 -4.78 9.38 3.51
C THR A 94 -5.83 9.89 2.51
N THR A 95 -7.01 9.28 2.48
CA THR A 95 -8.18 9.70 1.67
C THR A 95 -8.83 10.97 2.23
N LYS A 96 -9.73 11.62 1.48
CA LYS A 96 -10.42 12.83 1.96
C LYS A 96 -11.39 12.46 3.09
N ASP A 97 -12.09 11.36 2.94
CA ASP A 97 -12.96 10.83 3.99
C ASP A 97 -12.15 10.35 5.21
N GLY A 98 -10.99 9.73 5.02
CA GLY A 98 -10.13 9.32 6.12
C GLY A 98 -9.59 10.48 6.95
N ALA A 99 -9.20 11.58 6.31
CA ALA A 99 -8.80 12.77 7.04
C ALA A 99 -9.95 13.36 7.87
N LYS A 100 -11.19 13.29 7.36
CA LYS A 100 -12.39 13.71 8.09
C LYS A 100 -12.71 12.77 9.25
N ASN A 101 -12.63 11.46 9.04
CA ASN A 101 -12.97 10.44 10.04
C ASN A 101 -11.92 10.31 11.15
N LEU A 102 -10.66 10.63 10.85
CA LEU A 102 -9.56 10.66 11.83
C LEU A 102 -9.42 11.97 12.60
N ALA A 103 -10.23 12.99 12.27
CA ALA A 103 -10.29 14.25 13.00
C ALA A 103 -10.63 14.01 14.49
N PRO A 104 -10.11 14.84 15.42
CA PRO A 104 -9.43 16.10 15.19
C PRO A 104 -7.89 16.00 15.17
N ARG A 105 -7.31 14.85 14.77
CA ARG A 105 -5.84 14.73 14.69
C ARG A 105 -5.24 15.84 13.83
N PRO A 106 -4.23 16.58 14.35
CA PRO A 106 -3.86 17.88 13.77
C PRO A 106 -3.10 17.80 12.44
N ASP A 107 -2.46 16.67 12.11
CA ASP A 107 -1.62 16.53 10.91
C ASP A 107 -1.99 15.31 10.06
N VAL A 108 -3.30 15.12 9.87
CA VAL A 108 -3.87 14.18 8.91
C VAL A 108 -4.34 14.94 7.69
N ARG A 109 -3.87 14.56 6.50
CA ARG A 109 -4.18 15.23 5.24
C ARG A 109 -4.73 14.23 4.23
N GLY A 110 -5.93 14.51 3.77
CA GLY A 110 -6.57 13.73 2.72
C GLY A 110 -6.11 14.17 1.33
N LEU A 111 -5.89 13.21 0.43
CA LEU A 111 -5.56 13.43 -0.97
C LEU A 111 -6.67 12.86 -1.86
N ALA A 112 -7.19 13.68 -2.75
CA ALA A 112 -8.03 13.21 -3.85
C ALA A 112 -7.16 12.51 -4.91
N PRO A 113 -7.75 11.67 -5.79
CA PRO A 113 -7.02 11.10 -6.90
C PRO A 113 -6.28 12.16 -7.73
N TRP A 114 -5.00 11.92 -7.96
CA TRP A 114 -4.06 12.80 -8.67
C TRP A 114 -3.74 14.14 -7.99
N GLU A 115 -4.28 14.39 -6.80
CA GLU A 115 -3.88 15.54 -5.99
C GLU A 115 -2.44 15.35 -5.50
N THR A 116 -1.64 16.39 -5.71
CA THR A 116 -0.23 16.42 -5.34
C THR A 116 -0.01 17.44 -4.24
N ILE A 117 0.69 17.06 -3.17
CA ILE A 117 1.14 17.96 -2.12
C ILE A 117 2.66 17.92 -1.97
N LYS A 118 3.21 18.97 -1.37
CA LYS A 118 4.56 18.98 -0.83
C LYS A 118 4.51 18.79 0.68
N ILE A 119 5.40 17.97 1.21
CA ILE A 119 5.52 17.72 2.64
C ILE A 119 6.98 17.58 3.02
N ARG A 120 7.33 18.08 4.20
CA ARG A 120 8.68 17.96 4.75
C ARG A 120 8.68 16.88 5.82
N LEU A 121 9.43 15.80 5.60
CA LEU A 121 9.52 14.62 6.48
C LEU A 121 11.00 14.39 6.81
N GLY A 122 11.33 14.20 8.09
CA GLY A 122 12.73 13.99 8.51
C GLY A 122 13.72 15.08 8.05
N GLY A 123 13.24 16.30 7.80
CA GLY A 123 14.06 17.40 7.29
C GLY A 123 14.29 17.42 5.77
N LYS A 124 13.63 16.56 4.99
CA LYS A 124 13.70 16.52 3.52
C LYS A 124 12.33 16.79 2.90
N ASP A 125 12.31 17.42 1.73
CA ASP A 125 11.08 17.72 1.02
C ASP A 125 10.71 16.54 0.10
N PHE A 126 9.46 16.10 0.23
CA PHE A 126 8.82 15.11 -0.61
C PHE A 126 7.66 15.75 -1.37
N THR A 127 7.46 15.29 -2.59
CA THR A 127 6.21 15.50 -3.32
C THR A 127 5.44 14.19 -3.31
N VAL A 128 4.22 14.22 -2.79
CA VAL A 128 3.36 13.03 -2.68
C VAL A 128 2.10 13.25 -3.50
N THR A 129 1.75 12.29 -4.35
CA THR A 129 0.53 12.31 -5.15
C THR A 129 -0.35 11.13 -4.79
N GLY A 130 -1.62 11.38 -4.49
CA GLY A 130 -2.61 10.31 -4.33
C GLY A 130 -2.91 9.64 -5.67
N THR A 131 -2.94 8.31 -5.74
CA THR A 131 -3.35 7.57 -6.93
C THR A 131 -4.78 7.08 -6.78
N PRO A 132 -5.60 7.06 -7.85
CA PRO A 132 -6.93 6.50 -7.76
C PRO A 132 -6.87 5.02 -7.38
N CYS A 133 -7.81 4.57 -6.56
CA CYS A 133 -8.01 3.16 -6.24
C CYS A 133 -9.47 2.77 -6.47
N LYS A 134 -9.67 1.48 -6.75
CA LYS A 134 -10.99 0.84 -6.75
C LYS A 134 -10.94 -0.35 -5.80
N HIS A 135 -11.63 -0.22 -4.67
CA HIS A 135 -11.60 -1.20 -3.59
C HIS A 135 -13.02 -1.70 -3.29
N VAL A 136 -13.63 -1.29 -2.19
CA VAL A 136 -15.05 -1.48 -1.92
C VAL A 136 -15.83 -0.30 -2.50
N PRO A 137 -16.80 -0.53 -3.41
CA PRO A 137 -17.60 0.57 -3.94
C PRO A 137 -18.27 1.38 -2.82
N GLY A 138 -18.10 2.70 -2.82
CA GLY A 138 -18.70 3.60 -1.84
C GLY A 138 -17.78 3.98 -0.68
N GLN A 139 -16.64 3.31 -0.54
CA GLN A 139 -15.55 3.70 0.36
C GLN A 139 -14.42 4.35 -0.44
N GLU A 140 -13.61 5.17 0.21
CA GLU A 140 -12.42 5.78 -0.40
C GLU A 140 -11.19 4.93 -0.10
N CYS A 141 -10.34 4.74 -1.09
CA CYS A 141 -8.98 4.22 -0.94
C CYS A 141 -8.05 5.04 -1.85
N THR A 142 -6.80 5.19 -1.44
CA THR A 142 -5.76 5.87 -2.22
C THR A 142 -4.45 5.10 -2.17
N GLY A 143 -3.69 5.17 -3.27
CA GLY A 143 -2.28 4.83 -3.27
C GLY A 143 -1.43 6.09 -3.26
N PHE A 144 -0.11 5.95 -3.19
CA PHE A 144 0.81 7.08 -3.05
C PHE A 144 1.98 6.96 -4.01
N ILE A 145 2.15 7.99 -4.84
CA ILE A 145 3.40 8.22 -5.58
C ILE A 145 4.26 9.19 -4.78
N LEU A 146 5.49 8.78 -4.49
CA LEU A 146 6.48 9.60 -3.79
C LEU A 146 7.61 9.96 -4.73
N THR A 147 7.94 11.25 -4.77
CA THR A 147 9.16 11.77 -5.38
C THR A 147 9.90 12.72 -4.44
N THR A 148 11.21 12.79 -4.62
CA THR A 148 12.08 13.77 -3.96
C THR A 148 13.25 14.08 -4.88
N GLU A 149 13.94 15.19 -4.68
CA GLU A 149 15.00 15.67 -5.58
C GLU A 149 16.09 14.62 -5.79
N SER A 150 16.48 13.90 -4.75
CA SER A 150 17.54 12.88 -4.81
C SER A 150 17.16 11.61 -5.57
N PHE A 151 15.88 11.43 -5.95
CA PHE A 151 15.49 10.34 -6.85
C PHE A 151 15.96 10.63 -8.27
N GLY A 152 16.16 11.89 -8.63
CA GLY A 152 16.54 12.30 -9.98
C GLY A 152 15.47 11.99 -11.02
N ASN A 153 15.88 11.96 -12.28
CA ASN A 153 15.02 11.69 -13.42
C ASN A 153 15.55 10.51 -14.22
N SER A 154 14.63 9.73 -14.78
CA SER A 154 14.93 8.70 -15.77
C SER A 154 15.46 9.31 -17.08
N PRO A 155 16.08 8.51 -17.98
CA PRO A 155 16.67 9.02 -19.21
C PRO A 155 15.70 9.76 -20.15
N ASP A 156 14.40 9.49 -20.06
CA ASP A 156 13.36 10.19 -20.83
C ASP A 156 12.85 11.48 -20.15
N GLY A 157 13.45 11.85 -19.02
CA GLY A 157 13.16 13.07 -18.29
C GLY A 157 12.05 12.93 -17.24
N ARG A 158 11.33 11.80 -17.18
CA ARG A 158 10.32 11.60 -16.14
C ARG A 158 10.97 11.51 -14.75
N PRO A 159 10.42 12.16 -13.72
CA PRO A 159 10.90 12.01 -12.34
C PRO A 159 10.83 10.54 -11.91
N ASN A 160 11.89 10.07 -11.28
CA ASN A 160 11.90 8.76 -10.64
C ASN A 160 10.98 8.79 -9.42
N ALA A 161 10.23 7.71 -9.21
CA ALA A 161 9.24 7.62 -8.16
C ALA A 161 9.17 6.24 -7.51
N ILE A 162 8.67 6.22 -6.28
CA ILE A 162 8.20 5.01 -5.59
C ILE A 162 6.67 5.06 -5.59
N TRP A 163 6.02 3.93 -5.86
CA TRP A 163 4.58 3.79 -5.78
C TRP A 163 4.21 2.79 -4.68
N PHE A 164 3.36 3.19 -3.74
CA PHE A 164 2.63 2.29 -2.86
C PHE A 164 1.18 2.22 -3.34
N SER A 165 0.67 1.05 -3.70
CA SER A 165 -0.63 0.92 -4.37
C SER A 165 -1.82 1.27 -3.49
N GLY A 166 -1.72 1.03 -2.19
CA GLY A 166 -2.90 0.82 -1.35
C GLY A 166 -3.73 -0.37 -1.87
N ASP A 167 -4.94 -0.50 -1.35
CA ASP A 167 -5.86 -1.56 -1.78
C ASP A 167 -6.63 -1.15 -3.04
N THR A 168 -6.31 -1.81 -4.14
CA THR A 168 -7.01 -1.56 -5.41
C THR A 168 -7.00 -2.80 -6.28
N VAL A 169 -8.05 -3.00 -7.07
CA VAL A 169 -8.01 -3.87 -8.26
C VAL A 169 -7.30 -3.15 -9.42
N TYR A 170 -6.98 -3.88 -10.49
CA TYR A 170 -6.47 -3.27 -11.71
C TYR A 170 -7.56 -2.50 -12.47
N PHE A 171 -7.22 -1.32 -13.00
CA PHE A 171 -8.03 -0.60 -13.97
C PHE A 171 -7.17 0.35 -14.81
N ASP A 172 -7.64 0.65 -16.03
CA ASP A 172 -6.84 1.30 -17.06
C ASP A 172 -6.29 2.70 -16.69
N GLU A 173 -6.94 3.42 -15.79
CA GLU A 173 -6.48 4.74 -15.37
C GLU A 173 -5.16 4.70 -14.60
N LEU A 174 -4.82 3.58 -13.94
CA LEU A 174 -3.51 3.41 -13.29
C LEU A 174 -2.34 3.58 -14.28
N LYS A 175 -2.55 3.24 -15.56
CA LYS A 175 -1.52 3.37 -16.61
C LYS A 175 -1.06 4.83 -16.82
N GLN A 176 -1.88 5.81 -16.46
CA GLN A 176 -1.52 7.24 -16.56
C GLN A 176 -0.30 7.60 -15.72
N MET A 177 0.05 6.80 -14.70
CA MET A 177 1.28 7.01 -13.93
C MET A 177 2.52 6.95 -14.83
N ARG A 178 2.54 6.08 -15.85
CA ARG A 178 3.67 5.96 -16.78
C ARG A 178 3.94 7.27 -17.53
N ASP A 179 2.91 8.05 -17.84
CA ASP A 179 3.07 9.30 -18.57
C ASP A 179 3.71 10.40 -17.72
N ARG A 180 3.67 10.24 -16.39
CA ARG A 180 4.06 11.26 -15.42
C ARG A 180 5.33 10.92 -14.65
N TRP A 181 5.59 9.64 -14.39
CA TRP A 181 6.71 9.16 -13.59
C TRP A 181 7.38 7.93 -14.19
N HIS A 182 8.66 7.76 -13.86
CA HIS A 182 9.33 6.48 -13.98
C HIS A 182 9.25 5.78 -12.63
N ILE A 183 8.51 4.67 -12.56
CA ILE A 183 8.31 3.93 -11.31
C ILE A 183 9.52 3.03 -11.04
N THR A 184 10.37 3.44 -10.11
CA THR A 184 11.58 2.70 -9.75
C THR A 184 11.26 1.51 -8.84
N ALA A 185 10.32 1.68 -7.90
CA ALA A 185 9.80 0.61 -7.07
C ALA A 185 8.28 0.69 -7.00
N ALA A 186 7.61 -0.41 -7.34
CA ALA A 186 6.17 -0.59 -7.21
C ALA A 186 5.90 -1.54 -6.04
N ILE A 187 5.44 -0.97 -4.92
CA ILE A 187 5.05 -1.68 -3.71
C ILE A 187 3.54 -1.96 -3.81
N LEU A 188 3.17 -3.22 -4.03
CA LEU A 188 1.82 -3.60 -4.43
C LEU A 188 1.16 -4.50 -3.38
N ASN A 189 -0.06 -4.17 -3.00
CA ASN A 189 -0.94 -5.05 -2.22
C ASN A 189 -1.57 -6.08 -3.15
N LEU A 190 -1.24 -7.37 -2.98
CA LEU A 190 -1.52 -8.45 -3.94
C LEU A 190 -2.24 -9.67 -3.36
N GLY A 191 -3.03 -9.51 -2.29
CA GLY A 191 -3.70 -10.62 -1.63
C GLY A 191 -4.87 -11.24 -2.37
N PHE A 192 -5.25 -10.68 -3.54
CA PHE A 192 -6.41 -11.11 -4.31
C PHE A 192 -7.64 -11.27 -3.41
N ALA A 193 -7.88 -10.25 -2.59
CA ALA A 193 -8.91 -10.26 -1.56
C ALA A 193 -10.30 -10.28 -2.21
N HIS A 194 -11.20 -11.09 -1.66
CA HIS A 194 -12.59 -11.16 -2.09
C HIS A 194 -13.53 -11.05 -0.89
N ALA A 195 -14.62 -10.31 -1.06
CA ALA A 195 -15.70 -10.24 -0.08
C ALA A 195 -17.01 -10.82 -0.65
N PRO A 196 -17.92 -11.32 0.20
CA PRO A 196 -19.27 -11.68 -0.22
C PRO A 196 -19.98 -10.50 -0.89
N GLY A 197 -20.87 -10.78 -1.86
CA GLY A 197 -21.59 -9.74 -2.61
C GLY A 197 -22.43 -8.80 -1.75
N GLU A 198 -22.82 -9.25 -0.55
CA GLU A 198 -23.51 -8.49 0.48
C GLU A 198 -22.71 -7.29 0.99
N ILE A 199 -21.38 -7.27 0.82
CA ILE A 199 -20.53 -6.12 1.19
C ILE A 199 -21.02 -4.82 0.54
N LEU A 200 -21.59 -4.89 -0.67
CA LEU A 200 -22.12 -3.73 -1.37
C LEU A 200 -23.32 -3.11 -0.64
N GLN A 201 -24.13 -3.93 0.04
CA GLN A 201 -25.28 -3.44 0.80
C GLN A 201 -24.85 -2.72 2.08
N LEU A 202 -23.71 -3.13 2.67
CA LEU A 202 -23.12 -2.46 3.83
C LEU A 202 -22.44 -1.15 3.44
N ALA A 203 -21.68 -1.15 2.34
CA ALA A 203 -20.93 0.01 1.90
C ALA A 203 -21.80 1.08 1.22
N GLN A 204 -22.92 0.68 0.59
CA GLN A 204 -23.78 1.59 -0.16
C GLN A 204 -25.26 1.40 0.21
N PRO A 205 -25.86 2.36 0.95
CA PRO A 205 -27.29 2.32 1.25
C PRO A 205 -28.14 2.23 -0.02
N GLY A 206 -28.93 1.15 -0.12
CA GLY A 206 -29.83 0.90 -1.26
C GLY A 206 -29.21 0.13 -2.43
N ALA A 207 -27.93 -0.24 -2.37
CA ALA A 207 -27.35 -1.18 -3.32
C ALA A 207 -27.92 -2.60 -3.12
N LYS A 208 -27.85 -3.42 -4.18
CA LYS A 208 -28.14 -4.86 -4.11
C LYS A 208 -26.83 -5.62 -3.89
N ALA A 209 -26.91 -6.82 -3.32
CA ALA A 209 -25.77 -7.73 -3.37
C ALA A 209 -25.36 -7.99 -4.83
N ALA A 210 -24.06 -8.18 -5.05
CA ALA A 210 -23.57 -8.73 -6.30
C ALA A 210 -23.94 -10.22 -6.43
N ASP A 211 -24.08 -10.69 -7.67
CA ASP A 211 -24.24 -12.12 -7.98
C ASP A 211 -22.86 -12.80 -7.89
N GLY A 212 -22.35 -12.97 -6.67
CA GLY A 212 -21.05 -13.59 -6.39
C GLY A 212 -20.10 -12.71 -5.57
N PRO A 213 -18.86 -13.20 -5.30
CA PRO A 213 -17.86 -12.45 -4.57
C PRO A 213 -17.40 -11.22 -5.35
N VAL A 214 -17.10 -10.15 -4.62
CA VAL A 214 -16.52 -8.91 -5.14
C VAL A 214 -15.03 -8.92 -4.87
N GLN A 215 -14.23 -8.83 -5.93
CA GLN A 215 -12.78 -8.67 -5.81
C GLN A 215 -12.45 -7.26 -5.29
N LEU A 216 -11.58 -7.18 -4.29
CA LEU A 216 -11.25 -5.96 -3.57
C LEU A 216 -9.82 -5.48 -3.83
N THR A 217 -8.87 -6.40 -4.01
CA THR A 217 -7.46 -6.06 -4.30
C THR A 217 -6.95 -6.83 -5.51
N MET A 218 -5.85 -6.35 -6.10
CA MET A 218 -5.14 -7.06 -7.17
C MET A 218 -4.69 -8.45 -6.70
N GLY A 219 -4.68 -9.40 -7.63
CA GLY A 219 -3.88 -10.63 -7.52
C GLY A 219 -2.57 -10.50 -8.31
N GLY A 220 -1.78 -11.57 -8.35
CA GLY A 220 -0.47 -11.58 -9.01
C GLY A 220 -0.52 -11.31 -10.51
N GLU A 221 -1.52 -11.83 -11.22
CA GLU A 221 -1.67 -11.59 -12.67
C GLU A 221 -1.88 -10.09 -12.97
N GLU A 222 -2.76 -9.45 -12.20
CA GLU A 222 -3.05 -8.03 -12.32
C GLU A 222 -1.87 -7.15 -11.88
N GLY A 223 -1.19 -7.54 -10.79
CA GLY A 223 0.02 -6.91 -10.30
C GLY A 223 1.16 -6.96 -11.32
N ALA A 224 1.40 -8.13 -11.91
CA ALA A 224 2.40 -8.32 -12.97
C ALA A 224 2.03 -7.54 -14.23
N ARG A 225 0.74 -7.47 -14.58
CA ARG A 225 0.25 -6.66 -15.69
C ARG A 225 0.55 -5.18 -15.49
N ILE A 226 0.11 -4.56 -14.38
CA ILE A 226 0.36 -3.12 -14.17
C ILE A 226 1.85 -2.83 -14.07
N PHE A 227 2.63 -3.70 -13.43
CA PHE A 227 4.08 -3.59 -13.35
C PHE A 227 4.74 -3.48 -14.73
N ARG A 228 4.37 -4.36 -15.67
CA ARG A 228 4.87 -4.32 -17.06
C ARG A 228 4.36 -3.10 -17.81
N GLU A 229 3.09 -2.76 -17.66
CA GLU A 229 2.47 -1.63 -18.36
C GLU A 229 3.09 -0.29 -17.93
N LEU A 230 3.45 -0.13 -16.65
CA LEU A 230 4.18 1.03 -16.15
C LEU A 230 5.66 1.04 -16.56
N GLY A 231 6.22 -0.14 -16.89
CA GLY A 231 7.65 -0.30 -17.14
C GLY A 231 8.48 -0.09 -15.88
N ALA A 232 7.96 -0.53 -14.72
CA ALA A 232 8.63 -0.34 -13.45
C ALA A 232 9.90 -1.21 -13.31
N ASP A 233 10.84 -0.77 -12.48
CA ASP A 233 12.13 -1.46 -12.35
C ASP A 233 12.09 -2.63 -11.35
N VAL A 234 11.44 -2.44 -10.20
CA VAL A 234 11.30 -3.44 -9.13
C VAL A 234 9.86 -3.53 -8.65
N LEU A 235 9.37 -4.77 -8.47
CA LEU A 235 8.07 -5.08 -7.85
C LEU A 235 8.31 -5.57 -6.42
N VAL A 236 7.65 -4.98 -5.43
CA VAL A 236 7.69 -5.42 -4.03
C VAL A 236 6.28 -5.84 -3.62
N PRO A 237 5.98 -7.15 -3.56
CA PRO A 237 4.66 -7.62 -3.20
C PRO A 237 4.45 -7.49 -1.68
N MET A 238 3.24 -7.13 -1.27
CA MET A 238 2.76 -7.03 0.12
C MET A 238 1.28 -7.46 0.19
N HIS A 239 0.70 -7.48 1.40
CA HIS A 239 -0.75 -7.72 1.63
C HIS A 239 -1.26 -9.04 1.02
N PHE A 240 -0.47 -10.11 1.07
CA PHE A 240 -0.87 -11.42 0.54
C PHE A 240 -0.86 -12.55 1.58
N ASP A 241 -0.38 -12.28 2.79
CA ASP A 241 -0.38 -13.23 3.91
C ASP A 241 -1.08 -12.65 5.15
N SER A 242 -1.29 -13.50 6.15
CA SER A 242 -1.80 -13.15 7.49
C SER A 242 -3.31 -12.97 7.67
N TRP A 243 -4.12 -13.04 6.59
CA TRP A 243 -5.57 -12.95 6.67
C TRP A 243 -6.29 -14.04 5.87
N ASN A 244 -7.41 -14.51 6.42
CA ASN A 244 -8.23 -15.58 5.85
C ASN A 244 -9.04 -15.20 4.60
N HIS A 245 -9.12 -13.92 4.25
CA HIS A 245 -9.87 -13.44 3.09
C HIS A 245 -8.99 -13.16 1.87
N PHE A 246 -7.67 -13.26 2.02
CA PHE A 246 -6.74 -13.33 0.90
C PHE A 246 -6.86 -14.71 0.25
N THR A 247 -6.70 -14.76 -1.07
CA THR A 247 -6.89 -15.99 -1.85
C THR A 247 -5.65 -16.40 -2.65
N GLU A 248 -4.65 -15.52 -2.73
CA GLU A 248 -3.36 -15.78 -3.37
C GLU A 248 -2.22 -15.46 -2.40
N HIS A 249 -1.68 -16.48 -1.76
CA HIS A 249 -0.66 -16.37 -0.70
C HIS A 249 0.76 -16.70 -1.21
N GLY A 250 1.78 -16.36 -0.42
CA GLY A 250 3.22 -16.46 -0.74
C GLY A 250 3.63 -17.36 -1.92
N ASP A 251 3.62 -18.69 -1.75
CA ASP A 251 4.07 -19.64 -2.78
C ASP A 251 3.21 -19.62 -4.06
N GLU A 252 1.91 -19.39 -3.95
CA GLU A 252 1.01 -19.30 -5.11
C GLU A 252 1.25 -17.98 -5.86
N LEU A 253 1.34 -16.86 -5.15
CA LEU A 253 1.72 -15.57 -5.73
C LEU A 253 3.08 -15.66 -6.43
N MET A 254 4.05 -16.36 -5.84
CA MET A 254 5.36 -16.58 -6.46
C MET A 254 5.26 -17.39 -7.76
N LYS A 255 4.45 -18.45 -7.81
CA LYS A 255 4.20 -19.21 -9.05
C LYS A 255 3.56 -18.33 -10.12
N VAL A 256 2.60 -17.47 -9.76
CA VAL A 256 1.97 -16.52 -10.68
C VAL A 256 3.03 -15.55 -11.23
N MET A 257 3.86 -14.95 -10.39
CA MET A 257 4.94 -14.04 -10.82
C MET A 257 5.97 -14.71 -11.75
N MET A 258 6.24 -16.00 -11.53
CA MET A 258 7.09 -16.79 -12.42
C MET A 258 6.43 -17.06 -13.77
N ALA A 259 5.15 -17.46 -13.78
CA ALA A 259 4.37 -17.70 -15.00
C ALA A 259 4.21 -16.43 -15.84
N GLU A 260 4.02 -15.30 -15.16
CA GLU A 260 3.93 -13.95 -15.75
C GLU A 260 5.29 -13.38 -16.21
N GLY A 261 6.40 -14.07 -15.93
CA GLY A 261 7.73 -13.71 -16.40
C GLY A 261 8.29 -12.42 -15.80
N VAL A 262 7.87 -12.06 -14.58
CA VAL A 262 8.34 -10.84 -13.87
C VAL A 262 9.16 -11.15 -12.63
N ASN A 263 9.26 -12.41 -12.22
CA ASN A 263 9.89 -12.83 -10.95
C ASN A 263 11.34 -12.37 -10.78
N ASP A 264 12.11 -12.18 -11.86
CA ASP A 264 13.49 -11.66 -11.80
C ASP A 264 13.57 -10.20 -11.31
N LYS A 265 12.45 -9.47 -11.39
CA LYS A 265 12.30 -8.10 -10.89
C LYS A 265 11.50 -8.01 -9.58
N VAL A 266 11.07 -9.15 -9.03
CA VAL A 266 10.35 -9.18 -7.76
C VAL A 266 11.34 -9.19 -6.61
N CYS A 267 11.19 -8.25 -5.68
CA CYS A 267 11.91 -8.21 -4.43
C CYS A 267 11.03 -8.74 -3.30
N TRP A 268 11.17 -10.04 -3.02
CA TRP A 268 10.51 -10.69 -1.89
C TRP A 268 11.10 -10.21 -0.57
N LEU A 269 10.23 -9.84 0.36
CA LEU A 269 10.58 -9.40 1.71
C LEU A 269 10.46 -10.57 2.69
N VAL A 270 11.26 -10.53 3.75
CA VAL A 270 11.11 -11.42 4.91
C VAL A 270 10.57 -10.54 6.05
N PRO A 271 9.43 -10.88 6.67
CA PRO A 271 8.86 -10.09 7.76
C PRO A 271 9.89 -9.84 8.88
N GLY A 272 10.01 -8.58 9.33
CA GLY A 272 10.94 -8.13 10.37
C GLY A 272 12.37 -7.87 9.88
N GLU A 273 12.72 -8.29 8.66
CA GLU A 273 14.06 -8.07 8.09
C GLU A 273 14.09 -6.87 7.15
N ALA A 274 15.03 -5.96 7.40
CA ALA A 274 15.30 -4.84 6.49
C ALA A 274 15.91 -5.34 5.18
N LYS A 275 15.21 -5.11 4.06
CA LYS A 275 15.68 -5.46 2.71
C LYS A 275 16.06 -4.22 1.93
N LYS A 276 17.33 -4.13 1.55
CA LYS A 276 17.82 -3.08 0.65
C LYS A 276 17.31 -3.32 -0.78
N ILE A 277 16.61 -2.34 -1.34
CA ILE A 277 16.12 -2.33 -2.72
C ILE A 277 17.16 -1.64 -3.64
N PHE A 278 17.70 -0.49 -3.21
CA PHE A 278 18.72 0.31 -3.91
C PHE A 278 19.86 0.73 -2.99
#